data_AF-A0A1U2CH51-F1
#
_entry.id   AF-A0A1U2CH51-F1
#
_cell.length_a   1.000
_cell.length_b   1.000
_cell.length_c   1.000
_cell.angle_alpha   90.00
_cell.angle_beta   90.00
_cell.angle_gamma   90.00
#
_symmetry.space_group_name_H-M   'P 1'
#
loop_
_entity.id
_entity.type
_entity.pdbx_description
1 polymer ?
#
loop_
_entity_poly.entity_id
_entity_poly.type
_entity_poly.pdbx_seq_one_letter_code
_entity_poly.pdbx_strand_id
1 'polypeptide(L)'
;MSGHTTGILGIYTKRDPEFLHPGSAQWSKMITPSKVAAILGVSRYESAYRLWHRMTDRCEPEPPKDAFDIGHDLEAYAANRWRRKNPGWLLSQGEVQVHVDPDKFGFPCVATIDRRGVRGRARRVVEFKAARNLTDLEMFGDDLTGDCPEDHAAQVQAQMLFTGWTELPGHLLAVGPYFDERIYEIPYSLTQATWILDEVRKFWELLKADEPPELDDSIHTYQCLRARHPDIEQGAAIVLDASDALEYVTARTDFEDAEKALQAAKNRLTLQMGNAQHAEFASTRIATRRAHGKGGVALYAAKSVTPEQIRFLDGETQS
;
A
#
# COMPACT_ATOMS: atom_id res chain seq x y z
N MET A 1 -9.89 21.09 -36.52
CA MET A 1 -8.58 21.25 -35.85
C MET A 1 -8.81 21.55 -34.39
N SER A 2 -8.52 20.60 -33.51
CA SER A 2 -8.12 20.82 -32.11
C SER A 2 -7.56 19.49 -31.63
N GLY A 3 -6.24 19.31 -31.79
CA GLY A 3 -5.57 18.13 -31.25
C GLY A 3 -5.78 18.10 -29.75
N HIS A 4 -6.36 17.02 -29.23
CA HIS A 4 -6.35 16.77 -27.81
C HIS A 4 -4.89 16.59 -27.40
N THR A 5 -4.29 17.64 -26.85
CA THR A 5 -3.04 17.53 -26.12
C THR A 5 -3.26 16.44 -25.09
N THR A 6 -2.37 15.44 -25.02
CA THR A 6 -2.44 14.34 -24.04
C THR A 6 -2.42 14.81 -22.57
N GLY A 7 -2.33 16.12 -22.35
CA GLY A 7 -2.08 16.80 -21.08
C GLY A 7 -0.75 16.40 -20.46
N ILE A 8 0.16 15.81 -21.23
CA ILE A 8 1.53 15.52 -20.79
C ILE A 8 2.39 16.72 -21.18
N LEU A 9 2.99 17.37 -20.18
CA LEU A 9 3.90 18.49 -20.36
C LEU A 9 5.31 18.04 -20.74
N GLY A 10 5.75 16.90 -20.20
CA GLY A 10 7.08 16.37 -20.45
C GLY A 10 7.32 15.02 -19.78
N ILE A 11 8.40 14.36 -20.21
CA ILE A 11 8.87 13.11 -19.62
C ILE A 11 10.35 13.30 -19.28
N TYR A 12 10.66 13.23 -17.99
CA TYR A 12 11.96 13.58 -17.43
C TYR A 12 12.58 12.41 -16.67
N THR A 13 13.89 12.46 -16.53
CA THR A 13 14.72 11.53 -15.76
C THR A 13 15.54 12.32 -14.74
N LYS A 14 16.21 11.66 -13.80
CA LYS A 14 17.06 12.32 -12.79
C LYS A 14 18.19 13.21 -13.36
N ARG A 15 18.42 13.19 -14.68
CA ARG A 15 19.42 14.04 -15.36
C ARG A 15 18.84 15.39 -15.81
N ASP A 16 17.52 15.49 -15.87
CA ASP A 16 16.80 16.66 -16.36
C ASP A 16 16.50 17.61 -15.18
N PRO A 17 16.65 18.93 -15.36
CA PRO A 17 16.44 19.91 -14.28
C PRO A 17 14.98 19.99 -13.79
N GLU A 18 14.01 19.58 -14.61
CA GLU A 18 12.59 19.53 -14.27
C GLU A 18 12.24 18.34 -13.37
N PHE A 19 13.17 17.41 -13.14
CA PHE A 19 12.92 16.24 -12.31
C PHE A 19 12.71 16.64 -10.84
N LEU A 20 11.53 16.34 -10.31
CA LEU A 20 11.17 16.64 -8.93
C LEU A 20 11.70 15.55 -8.00
N HIS A 21 12.74 15.84 -7.24
CA HIS A 21 13.30 14.89 -6.29
C HIS A 21 12.27 14.53 -5.19
N PRO A 22 11.97 13.23 -4.97
CA PRO A 22 11.13 12.79 -3.86
C PRO A 22 11.60 13.38 -2.53
N GLY A 23 10.65 13.88 -1.74
CA GLY A 23 10.93 14.57 -0.47
C GLY A 23 11.30 16.05 -0.58
N SER A 24 11.55 16.59 -1.78
CA SER A 24 11.72 18.04 -1.96
C SER A 24 10.41 18.81 -1.71
N ALA A 25 10.52 20.10 -1.37
CA ALA A 25 9.36 20.97 -1.13
C ALA A 25 8.44 21.15 -2.35
N GLN A 26 8.98 21.02 -3.56
CA GLN A 26 8.15 21.04 -4.78
C GLN A 26 7.41 19.71 -4.95
N TRP A 27 8.12 18.58 -4.78
CA TRP A 27 7.51 17.25 -4.86
C TRP A 27 6.45 17.00 -3.77
N SER A 28 6.66 17.52 -2.56
CA SER A 28 5.70 17.36 -1.46
C SER A 28 4.33 17.94 -1.80
N LYS A 29 4.28 19.02 -2.59
CA LYS A 29 3.05 19.69 -3.03
C LYS A 29 2.35 19.06 -4.23
N MET A 30 2.98 18.10 -4.91
CA MET A 30 2.38 17.40 -6.05
C MET A 30 1.60 16.16 -5.60
N ILE A 31 0.49 15.85 -6.27
CA ILE A 31 -0.11 14.52 -6.19
C ILE A 31 0.76 13.53 -6.97
N THR A 32 1.18 12.44 -6.31
CA THR A 32 1.98 11.38 -6.94
C THR A 32 1.29 10.04 -6.77
N PRO A 33 1.56 9.05 -7.63
CA PRO A 33 0.90 7.75 -7.54
C PRO A 33 1.02 7.06 -6.18
N SER A 34 2.14 7.20 -5.48
CA SER A 34 2.30 6.62 -4.14
C SER A 34 1.47 7.33 -3.07
N LYS A 35 1.16 8.63 -3.25
CA LYS A 35 0.24 9.37 -2.37
C LYS A 35 -1.23 8.99 -2.61
N VAL A 36 -1.58 8.52 -3.80
CA VAL A 36 -2.97 8.14 -4.14
C VAL A 36 -3.46 7.03 -3.21
N ALA A 37 -2.64 6.04 -2.87
CA ALA A 37 -3.03 4.98 -1.94
C ALA A 37 -3.44 5.53 -0.55
N ALA A 38 -2.76 6.57 -0.07
CA ALA A 38 -3.10 7.24 1.20
C ALA A 38 -4.40 8.04 1.10
N ILE A 39 -4.62 8.73 -0.03
CA ILE A 39 -5.86 9.47 -0.31
C ILE A 39 -7.06 8.53 -0.36
N LEU A 40 -6.90 7.33 -0.93
CA LEU A 40 -7.96 6.31 -1.01
C LEU A 40 -8.19 5.56 0.32
N GLY A 41 -7.37 5.77 1.35
CA GLY A 41 -7.47 5.05 2.63
C GLY A 41 -6.99 3.59 2.60
N VAL A 42 -6.34 3.14 1.52
CA VAL A 42 -5.86 1.74 1.39
C VAL A 42 -4.36 1.59 1.71
N SER A 43 -3.67 2.70 1.94
CA SER A 43 -2.23 2.72 2.24
C SER A 43 -1.93 2.16 3.63
N ARG A 44 -0.97 1.24 3.68
CA ARG A 44 -0.46 0.66 4.93
C ARG A 44 0.57 1.55 5.63
N TYR A 45 1.08 2.57 4.94
CA TYR A 45 2.24 3.37 5.37
C TYR A 45 1.93 4.83 5.63
N GLU A 46 0.71 5.28 5.31
CA GLU A 46 0.33 6.69 5.36
C GLU A 46 -1.19 6.81 5.33
N SER A 47 -1.76 7.77 6.07
CA SER A 47 -3.19 8.11 6.00
C SER A 47 -3.44 9.40 5.25
N ALA A 48 -4.68 9.61 4.78
CA ALA A 48 -5.08 10.87 4.17
C ALA A 48 -4.87 12.06 5.14
N TYR A 49 -5.25 11.89 6.41
CA TYR A 49 -5.07 12.90 7.46
C TYR A 49 -3.61 13.32 7.62
N ARG A 50 -2.71 12.34 7.81
CA ARG A 50 -1.29 12.60 7.98
C ARG A 50 -0.66 13.16 6.70
N LEU A 51 -1.06 12.67 5.53
CA LEU A 51 -0.63 13.21 4.24
C LEU A 51 -1.01 14.69 4.11
N TRP A 52 -2.23 15.09 4.48
CA TRP A 52 -2.66 16.48 4.44
C TRP A 52 -1.78 17.37 5.33
N HIS A 53 -1.47 16.95 6.56
CA HIS A 53 -0.55 17.70 7.44
C HIS A 53 0.86 17.82 6.84
N ARG A 54 1.36 16.77 6.18
CA ARG A 54 2.66 16.82 5.49
C ARG A 54 2.65 17.75 4.27
N MET A 55 1.58 17.73 3.48
CA MET A 55 1.47 18.57 2.27
C MET A 55 1.23 20.06 2.61
N THR A 56 0.81 20.35 3.83
CA THR A 56 0.62 21.71 4.35
C THR A 56 1.73 22.17 5.31
N ASP A 57 2.87 21.46 5.35
CA ASP A 57 4.04 21.78 6.16
C ASP A 57 3.75 21.84 7.69
N ARG A 58 2.77 21.04 8.18
CA ARG A 58 2.34 20.94 9.60
C ARG A 58 2.82 19.68 10.30
N CYS A 59 3.51 18.80 9.59
CA CYS A 59 4.14 17.62 10.14
C CYS A 59 5.56 17.54 9.57
N GLU A 60 6.53 17.30 10.45
CA GLU A 60 7.92 17.11 10.03
C GLU A 60 8.03 15.98 9.00
N PRO A 61 8.88 16.13 7.97
CA PRO A 61 9.15 15.05 7.03
C PRO A 61 9.63 13.80 7.78
N GLU A 62 9.23 12.63 7.30
CA GLU A 62 9.85 11.41 7.83
C GLU A 62 11.37 11.45 7.60
N PRO A 63 12.18 11.09 8.62
CA PRO A 63 13.61 10.96 8.40
C PRO A 63 13.87 9.89 7.33
N PRO A 64 14.91 10.06 6.50
CA PRO A 64 15.33 9.02 5.56
C PRO A 64 15.54 7.70 6.32
N LYS A 65 14.93 6.63 5.83
CA LYS A 65 15.10 5.28 6.38
C LYS A 65 16.10 4.52 5.50
N ASP A 66 17.05 3.80 6.09
CA ASP A 66 17.98 2.88 5.39
C ASP A 66 17.27 1.90 4.44
N ALA A 67 15.99 1.63 4.73
CA ALA A 67 15.04 0.93 3.88
C ALA A 67 15.00 1.41 2.42
N PHE A 68 15.16 2.73 2.18
CA PHE A 68 15.10 3.32 0.84
C PHE A 68 16.36 3.00 0.03
N ASP A 69 17.53 2.92 0.68
CA ASP A 69 18.80 2.65 0.00
C ASP A 69 18.85 1.20 -0.52
N ILE A 70 18.46 0.23 0.32
CA ILE A 70 18.37 -1.19 -0.08
C ILE A 70 17.37 -1.39 -1.21
N GLY A 71 16.22 -0.72 -1.13
CA GLY A 71 15.20 -0.76 -2.19
C GLY A 71 15.76 -0.26 -3.52
N HIS A 72 16.49 0.86 -3.48
CA HIS A 72 17.11 1.45 -4.66
C HIS A 72 18.16 0.54 -5.31
N ASP A 73 19.03 -0.07 -4.48
CA ASP A 73 20.03 -1.03 -4.96
C ASP A 73 19.38 -2.27 -5.60
N LEU A 74 18.25 -2.72 -5.04
CA LEU A 74 17.51 -3.85 -5.57
C LEU A 74 16.84 -3.55 -6.92
N GLU A 75 16.56 -2.29 -7.25
CA GLU A 75 15.95 -1.93 -8.53
C GLU A 75 16.76 -2.41 -9.74
N ALA A 76 18.10 -2.41 -9.64
CA ALA A 76 18.97 -2.89 -10.71
C ALA A 76 18.82 -4.40 -10.92
N TYR A 77 18.72 -5.16 -9.83
CA TYR A 77 18.40 -6.59 -9.86
C TYR A 77 17.01 -6.82 -10.47
N ALA A 78 15.98 -6.16 -9.94
CA ALA A 78 14.60 -6.25 -10.39
C ALA A 78 14.46 -5.94 -11.88
N ALA A 79 15.10 -4.87 -12.38
CA ALA A 79 15.09 -4.52 -13.80
C ALA A 79 15.69 -5.63 -14.68
N ASN A 80 16.79 -6.25 -14.24
CA ASN A 80 17.41 -7.36 -14.97
C ASN A 80 16.53 -8.61 -14.97
N ARG A 81 15.89 -8.94 -13.85
CA ARG A 81 14.94 -10.06 -13.77
C ARG A 81 13.73 -9.80 -14.68
N TRP A 82 13.16 -8.61 -14.64
CA TRP A 82 12.03 -8.23 -15.49
C TRP A 82 12.36 -8.36 -16.98
N ARG A 83 13.53 -7.86 -17.42
CA ARG A 83 13.99 -7.99 -18.83
C ARG A 83 14.07 -9.44 -19.29
N ARG A 84 14.60 -10.35 -18.45
CA ARG A 84 14.69 -11.78 -18.78
C ARG A 84 13.31 -12.42 -18.95
N LYS A 85 12.33 -12.01 -18.13
CA LYS A 85 10.94 -12.52 -18.20
C LYS A 85 10.12 -11.89 -19.34
N ASN A 86 10.56 -10.76 -19.89
CA ASN A 86 9.83 -10.01 -20.91
C ASN A 86 10.69 -9.77 -22.17
N PRO A 87 11.05 -10.82 -22.92
CA PRO A 87 11.88 -10.68 -24.12
C PRO A 87 11.22 -9.76 -25.16
N GLY A 88 12.04 -8.96 -25.83
CA GLY A 88 11.59 -7.97 -26.84
C GLY A 88 11.10 -6.64 -26.25
N TRP A 89 11.12 -6.48 -24.92
CA TRP A 89 10.86 -5.20 -24.26
C TRP A 89 12.16 -4.52 -23.83
N LEU A 90 12.22 -3.19 -23.99
CA LEU A 90 13.24 -2.34 -23.42
C LEU A 90 12.73 -1.69 -22.12
N LEU A 91 13.62 -1.43 -21.19
CA LEU A 91 13.34 -0.65 -19.98
C LEU A 91 14.18 0.64 -19.97
N SER A 92 13.64 1.73 -19.44
CA SER A 92 14.43 2.92 -19.11
C SER A 92 15.63 2.59 -18.22
N GLN A 93 16.67 3.42 -18.24
CA GLN A 93 17.86 3.20 -17.41
C GLN A 93 17.57 3.37 -15.92
N GLY A 94 16.60 4.21 -15.58
CA GLY A 94 16.18 4.50 -14.22
C GLY A 94 14.73 4.97 -14.19
N GLU A 95 14.40 5.57 -13.06
CA GLU A 95 13.13 6.25 -12.79
C GLU A 95 12.80 7.30 -13.85
N VAL A 96 11.52 7.41 -14.17
CA VAL A 96 10.97 8.37 -15.13
C VAL A 96 9.84 9.13 -14.46
N GLN A 97 9.81 10.44 -14.66
CA GLN A 97 8.69 11.30 -14.27
C GLN A 97 7.92 11.77 -15.50
N VAL A 98 6.62 11.54 -15.49
CA VAL A 98 5.69 12.11 -16.47
C VAL A 98 4.98 13.28 -15.80
N HIS A 99 5.26 14.48 -16.29
CA HIS A 99 4.65 15.71 -15.80
C HIS A 99 3.35 15.94 -16.55
N VAL A 100 2.28 16.19 -15.80
CA VAL A 100 0.92 16.32 -16.35
C VAL A 100 0.45 17.75 -16.12
N ASP A 101 -0.23 18.31 -17.11
CA ASP A 101 -0.90 19.59 -17.01
C ASP A 101 -1.96 19.52 -15.90
N PRO A 102 -1.90 20.38 -14.86
CA PRO A 102 -2.87 20.39 -13.78
C PRO A 102 -4.31 20.54 -14.27
N ASP A 103 -4.54 21.25 -15.38
CA ASP A 103 -5.88 21.48 -15.94
C ASP A 103 -6.51 20.18 -16.46
N LYS A 104 -5.69 19.16 -16.80
CA LYS A 104 -6.18 17.86 -17.27
C LYS A 104 -7.04 17.17 -16.22
N PHE A 105 -6.65 17.24 -14.95
CA PHE A 105 -7.32 16.50 -13.87
C PHE A 105 -7.95 17.42 -12.80
N GLY A 106 -7.60 18.70 -12.76
CA GLY A 106 -8.05 19.67 -11.77
C GLY A 106 -7.17 19.75 -10.52
N PHE A 107 -5.97 19.15 -10.56
CA PHE A 107 -4.99 19.16 -9.48
C PHE A 107 -3.57 18.95 -10.04
N PRO A 108 -2.53 19.46 -9.40
CA PRO A 108 -1.15 19.27 -9.84
C PRO A 108 -0.70 17.83 -9.55
N CYS A 109 -0.24 17.11 -10.58
CA CYS A 109 0.27 15.76 -10.41
C CYS A 109 1.51 15.45 -11.25
N VAL A 110 2.29 14.48 -10.76
CA VAL A 110 3.44 13.91 -11.47
C VAL A 110 3.44 12.41 -11.29
N ALA A 111 3.51 11.67 -12.41
CA ALA A 111 3.64 10.22 -12.37
C ALA A 111 5.13 9.86 -12.27
N THR A 112 5.57 9.42 -11.10
CA THR A 112 6.90 8.81 -10.94
C THR A 112 6.76 7.31 -11.09
N ILE A 113 7.52 6.72 -12.01
CA ILE A 113 7.54 5.28 -12.28
C ILE A 113 8.98 4.77 -12.19
N ASP A 114 9.16 3.60 -11.57
CA ASP A 114 10.51 3.02 -11.45
C ASP A 114 11.11 2.77 -12.83
N ARG A 115 10.37 2.15 -13.74
CA ARG A 115 10.82 1.95 -15.12
C ARG A 115 9.69 2.14 -16.13
N ARG A 116 10.07 2.66 -17.29
CA ARG A 116 9.22 2.68 -18.49
C ARG A 116 9.54 1.48 -19.38
N GLY A 117 8.57 0.58 -19.56
CA GLY A 117 8.60 -0.47 -20.56
C GLY A 117 8.28 0.05 -21.96
N VAL A 118 9.10 -0.31 -22.95
CA VAL A 118 8.95 0.11 -24.35
C VAL A 118 9.08 -1.07 -25.29
N ARG A 119 8.11 -1.23 -26.21
CA ARG A 119 8.20 -2.13 -27.36
C ARG A 119 7.52 -1.49 -28.57
N GLY A 120 8.32 -0.94 -29.49
CA GLY A 120 7.79 -0.13 -30.59
C GLY A 120 7.03 1.10 -30.06
N ARG A 121 5.74 1.21 -30.40
CA ARG A 121 4.84 2.26 -29.88
C ARG A 121 4.24 1.94 -28.51
N ALA A 122 4.24 0.67 -28.10
CA ALA A 122 3.67 0.26 -26.83
C ALA A 122 4.47 0.82 -25.65
N ARG A 123 3.75 1.26 -24.63
CA ARG A 123 4.30 1.75 -23.36
C ARG A 123 3.63 1.00 -22.22
N ARG A 124 4.39 0.76 -21.15
CA ARG A 124 3.91 0.07 -19.95
C ARG A 124 4.59 0.64 -18.72
N VAL A 125 3.83 0.80 -17.66
CA VAL A 125 4.33 1.09 -16.32
C VAL A 125 4.98 -0.17 -15.74
N VAL A 126 6.18 -0.03 -15.20
CA VAL A 126 6.89 -1.10 -14.49
C VAL A 126 7.35 -0.57 -13.14
N GLU A 127 6.77 -1.11 -12.08
CA GLU A 127 7.03 -0.82 -10.67
C GLU A 127 7.79 -2.00 -10.03
N PHE A 128 8.70 -1.71 -9.10
CA PHE A 128 9.45 -2.70 -8.34
C PHE A 128 9.17 -2.56 -6.86
N LYS A 129 8.94 -3.70 -6.19
CA LYS A 129 8.79 -3.74 -4.73
C LYS A 129 9.69 -4.80 -4.13
N ALA A 130 10.32 -4.46 -3.01
CA ALA A 130 11.11 -5.39 -2.21
C ALA A 130 10.28 -5.83 -1.00
N ALA A 131 9.92 -7.11 -0.92
CA ALA A 131 9.42 -7.71 0.30
C ALA A 131 10.63 -8.13 1.16
N ARG A 132 11.11 -7.20 1.99
CA ARG A 132 12.46 -7.28 2.61
C ARG A 132 12.55 -8.30 3.75
N ASN A 133 11.42 -8.60 4.38
CA ASN A 133 11.33 -9.51 5.50
C ASN A 133 10.04 -10.34 5.38
N LEU A 134 9.86 -11.30 6.28
CA LEU A 134 8.69 -12.17 6.25
C LEU A 134 7.37 -11.40 6.44
N THR A 135 7.36 -10.30 7.20
CA THR A 135 6.17 -9.45 7.36
C THR A 135 5.81 -8.74 6.06
N ASP A 136 6.81 -8.26 5.30
CA ASP A 136 6.59 -7.68 3.98
C ASP A 136 6.16 -8.75 2.97
N LEU A 137 6.70 -9.97 3.06
CA LEU A 137 6.34 -11.09 2.18
C LEU A 137 4.89 -11.54 2.40
N GLU A 138 4.45 -11.62 3.65
CA GLU A 138 3.08 -12.01 4.03
C GLU A 138 2.01 -11.14 3.35
N MET A 139 2.33 -9.90 2.99
CA MET A 139 1.43 -9.01 2.27
C MET A 139 1.06 -9.53 0.87
N PHE A 140 1.95 -10.31 0.27
CA PHE A 140 1.81 -10.88 -1.06
C PHE A 140 1.36 -12.36 -0.99
N GLY A 141 0.92 -12.83 0.19
CA GLY A 141 0.59 -14.22 0.47
C GLY A 141 1.83 -15.08 0.80
N ASP A 142 1.62 -16.39 0.94
CA ASP A 142 2.71 -17.34 1.18
C ASP A 142 3.61 -17.38 -0.08
N ASP A 143 4.88 -16.97 0.03
CA ASP A 143 5.87 -16.98 -1.07
C ASP A 143 5.41 -16.29 -2.36
N LEU A 144 4.85 -15.07 -2.25
CA LEU A 144 4.32 -14.27 -3.38
C LEU A 144 3.17 -14.96 -4.15
N THR A 145 2.47 -15.93 -3.56
CA THR A 145 1.40 -16.65 -4.27
C THR A 145 0.06 -15.91 -4.29
N GLY A 146 -0.18 -15.00 -3.34
CA GLY A 146 -1.41 -14.24 -3.18
C GLY A 146 -1.58 -13.14 -4.22
N ASP A 147 -2.60 -12.29 -4.01
CA ASP A 147 -2.88 -11.14 -4.87
C ASP A 147 -1.91 -9.97 -4.60
N CYS A 148 -1.86 -9.02 -5.53
CA CYS A 148 -1.09 -7.79 -5.35
C CYS A 148 -1.74 -6.96 -4.22
N PRO A 149 -0.96 -6.46 -3.23
CA PRO A 149 -1.47 -5.57 -2.21
C PRO A 149 -2.21 -4.36 -2.78
N GLU A 150 -3.32 -3.97 -2.14
CA GLU A 150 -4.23 -2.95 -2.66
C GLU A 150 -3.57 -1.58 -2.84
N ASP A 151 -2.73 -1.15 -1.89
CA ASP A 151 -1.97 0.10 -1.97
C ASP A 151 -1.02 0.13 -3.18
N HIS A 152 -0.37 -1.00 -3.47
CA HIS A 152 0.51 -1.15 -4.62
C HIS A 152 -0.27 -1.21 -5.94
N ALA A 153 -1.41 -1.91 -5.96
CA ALA A 153 -2.31 -1.92 -7.11
C ALA A 153 -2.86 -0.51 -7.41
N ALA A 154 -3.27 0.23 -6.38
CA ALA A 154 -3.70 1.62 -6.49
C ALA A 154 -2.59 2.54 -7.03
N GLN A 155 -1.35 2.36 -6.55
CA GLN A 155 -0.19 3.08 -7.07
C GLN A 155 0.00 2.83 -8.57
N VAL A 156 -0.02 1.57 -9.02
CA VAL A 156 0.17 1.24 -10.44
C VAL A 156 -1.00 1.72 -11.30
N GLN A 157 -2.24 1.66 -10.79
CA GLN A 157 -3.39 2.27 -11.46
C GLN A 157 -3.21 3.78 -11.65
N ALA A 158 -2.78 4.49 -10.61
CA ALA A 158 -2.53 5.92 -10.69
C ALA A 158 -1.37 6.25 -11.66
N GLN A 159 -0.32 5.43 -11.70
CA GLN A 159 0.75 5.55 -12.70
C GLN A 159 0.20 5.41 -14.13
N MET A 160 -0.60 4.39 -14.42
CA MET A 160 -1.20 4.22 -15.75
C MET A 160 -2.16 5.36 -16.12
N LEU A 161 -2.99 5.80 -15.16
CA LEU A 161 -3.89 6.93 -15.31
C LEU A 161 -3.14 8.23 -15.66
N PHE A 162 -2.14 8.60 -14.88
CA PHE A 162 -1.41 9.85 -15.06
C PHE A 162 -0.54 9.84 -16.32
N THR A 163 0.11 8.71 -16.61
CA THR A 163 0.93 8.55 -17.83
C THR A 163 0.09 8.40 -19.10
N GLY A 164 -1.17 8.01 -18.98
CA GLY A 164 -2.03 7.64 -20.10
C GLY A 164 -1.64 6.31 -20.78
N TRP A 165 -0.78 5.51 -20.15
CA TRP A 165 -0.36 4.21 -20.69
C TRP A 165 -1.31 3.11 -20.23
N THR A 166 -2.50 3.09 -20.84
CA THR A 166 -3.63 2.27 -20.39
C THR A 166 -3.94 1.09 -21.31
N GLU A 167 -3.26 0.98 -22.46
CA GLU A 167 -3.50 -0.08 -23.46
C GLU A 167 -3.02 -1.46 -23.00
N LEU A 168 -2.08 -1.51 -22.05
CA LEU A 168 -1.49 -2.73 -21.53
C LEU A 168 -1.52 -2.71 -20.01
N PRO A 169 -1.60 -3.89 -19.36
CA PRO A 169 -1.46 -3.99 -17.92
C PRO A 169 -0.15 -3.37 -17.43
N GLY A 170 -0.20 -2.66 -16.32
CA GLY A 170 0.98 -2.27 -15.55
C GLY A 170 1.60 -3.50 -14.91
N HIS A 171 2.91 -3.51 -14.75
CA HIS A 171 3.62 -4.61 -14.10
C HIS A 171 4.18 -4.13 -12.77
N LEU A 172 3.91 -4.90 -11.71
CA LEU A 172 4.64 -4.79 -10.45
C LEU A 172 5.49 -6.06 -10.29
N LEU A 173 6.82 -5.92 -10.27
CA LEU A 173 7.71 -7.02 -9.90
C LEU A 173 8.00 -6.94 -8.40
N ALA A 174 7.46 -7.89 -7.64
CA ALA A 174 7.83 -8.10 -6.25
C ALA A 174 9.02 -9.03 -6.18
N VAL A 175 10.00 -8.68 -5.34
CA VAL A 175 11.17 -9.51 -5.02
C VAL A 175 11.09 -9.85 -3.53
N GLY A 176 10.99 -11.14 -3.23
CA GLY A 176 10.93 -11.68 -1.88
C GLY A 176 12.28 -11.68 -1.16
N PRO A 177 12.29 -11.97 0.15
CA PRO A 177 13.49 -11.96 0.97
C PRO A 177 14.48 -13.08 0.60
N TYR A 178 14.02 -14.10 -0.14
CA TYR A 178 14.83 -15.19 -0.66
C TYR A 178 15.12 -15.06 -2.16
N PHE A 179 14.94 -13.84 -2.72
CA PHE A 179 15.12 -13.51 -4.14
C PHE A 179 14.21 -14.27 -5.11
N ASP A 180 13.19 -14.96 -4.58
CA ASP A 180 12.00 -15.31 -5.35
C ASP A 180 11.36 -14.06 -5.91
N GLU A 181 10.81 -14.13 -7.12
CA GLU A 181 10.21 -12.96 -7.74
C GLU A 181 8.97 -13.28 -8.56
N ARG A 182 7.97 -12.40 -8.43
CA ARG A 182 6.70 -12.49 -9.16
C ARG A 182 6.35 -11.18 -9.83
N ILE A 183 5.88 -11.29 -11.07
CA ILE A 183 5.24 -10.17 -11.77
C ILE A 183 3.73 -10.27 -11.51
N TYR A 184 3.19 -9.21 -10.94
CA TYR A 184 1.76 -8.96 -10.87
C TYR A 184 1.37 -8.09 -12.07
N GLU A 185 0.48 -8.60 -12.91
CA GLU A 185 -0.12 -7.83 -13.99
C GLU A 185 -1.36 -7.14 -13.48
N ILE A 186 -1.39 -5.81 -13.58
CA ILE A 186 -2.47 -4.96 -13.06
C ILE A 186 -3.17 -4.35 -14.28
N PRO A 187 -4.35 -4.88 -14.68
CA PRO A 187 -5.09 -4.35 -15.81
C PRO A 187 -5.61 -2.94 -15.51
N TYR A 188 -5.57 -2.06 -16.51
CA TYR A 188 -6.18 -0.75 -16.35
C TYR A 188 -7.70 -0.86 -16.21
N SER A 189 -8.22 -0.39 -15.07
CA SER A 189 -9.66 -0.29 -14.81
C SER A 189 -10.12 1.16 -14.91
N LEU A 190 -11.02 1.44 -15.86
CA LEU A 190 -11.62 2.76 -16.00
C LEU A 190 -12.45 3.14 -14.77
N THR A 191 -13.18 2.17 -14.18
CA THR A 191 -13.97 2.40 -12.97
C THR A 191 -13.08 2.82 -11.79
N GLN A 192 -11.96 2.12 -11.57
CA GLN A 192 -11.00 2.49 -10.53
C GLN A 192 -10.35 3.85 -10.83
N ALA A 193 -10.02 4.12 -12.09
CA ALA A 193 -9.44 5.40 -12.49
C ALA A 193 -10.39 6.59 -12.24
N THR A 194 -11.68 6.43 -12.54
CA THR A 194 -12.71 7.45 -12.23
C THR A 194 -12.79 7.69 -10.72
N TRP A 195 -12.88 6.62 -9.93
CA TRP A 195 -12.91 6.72 -8.47
C TRP A 195 -11.67 7.40 -7.91
N ILE A 196 -10.48 7.04 -8.41
CA ILE A 196 -9.20 7.70 -8.06
C ILE A 196 -9.29 9.21 -8.32
N LEU A 197 -9.76 9.63 -9.49
CA LEU A 197 -9.87 11.05 -9.81
C LEU A 197 -10.83 11.79 -8.86
N ASP A 198 -11.95 11.16 -8.53
CA ASP A 198 -12.95 11.79 -7.65
C ASP A 198 -12.42 11.95 -6.22
N GLU A 199 -11.79 10.92 -5.64
CA GLU A 199 -11.20 11.01 -4.29
C GLU A 199 -10.01 11.98 -4.23
N VAL A 200 -9.15 11.98 -5.25
CA VAL A 200 -8.02 12.93 -5.32
C VAL A 200 -8.52 14.37 -5.45
N ARG A 201 -9.59 14.61 -6.22
CA ARG A 201 -10.20 15.94 -6.30
C ARG A 201 -10.78 16.39 -4.97
N LYS A 202 -11.53 15.53 -4.26
CA LYS A 202 -12.05 15.83 -2.92
C LYS A 202 -10.91 16.19 -1.96
N PHE A 203 -9.86 15.38 -1.93
CA PHE A 203 -8.67 15.65 -1.13
C PHE A 203 -7.97 16.95 -1.52
N TRP A 204 -7.93 17.27 -2.81
CA TRP A 204 -7.37 18.53 -3.30
C TRP A 204 -8.20 19.75 -2.89
N GLU A 205 -9.54 19.64 -2.87
CA GLU A 205 -10.41 20.69 -2.33
C GLU A 205 -10.13 20.94 -0.84
N LEU A 206 -9.94 19.87 -0.05
CA LEU A 206 -9.56 19.97 1.38
C LEU A 206 -8.22 20.70 1.56
N LEU A 207 -7.22 20.42 0.72
CA LEU A 207 -5.95 21.14 0.72
C LEU A 207 -6.13 22.63 0.41
N LYS A 208 -6.99 22.98 -0.56
CA LYS A 208 -7.27 24.38 -0.91
C LYS A 208 -8.07 25.11 0.17
N ALA A 209 -8.98 24.41 0.83
CA ALA A 209 -9.80 24.94 1.92
C ALA A 209 -9.04 25.07 3.25
N ASP A 210 -7.84 24.50 3.34
CA ASP A 210 -7.07 24.36 4.59
C ASP A 210 -7.85 23.58 5.66
N GLU A 211 -8.61 22.57 5.23
CA GLU A 211 -9.40 21.69 6.09
C GLU A 211 -8.81 20.27 6.06
N PRO A 212 -8.53 19.63 7.21
CA PRO A 212 -8.02 18.27 7.22
C PRO A 212 -9.12 17.25 6.82
N PRO A 213 -8.75 16.11 6.22
CA PRO A 213 -9.66 14.98 6.06
C PRO A 213 -10.24 14.48 7.39
N GLU A 214 -11.33 13.74 7.33
CA GLU A 214 -11.87 13.01 8.49
C GLU A 214 -10.83 12.01 9.04
N LEU A 215 -10.93 11.71 10.33
CA LEU A 215 -10.06 10.75 10.98
C LEU A 215 -10.43 9.33 10.53
N ASP A 216 -9.42 8.56 10.11
CA ASP A 216 -9.55 7.13 9.84
C ASP A 216 -9.11 6.29 11.05
N ASP A 217 -9.25 4.97 10.93
CA ASP A 217 -8.82 3.99 11.93
C ASP A 217 -7.34 3.63 11.84
N SER A 218 -6.55 4.35 11.01
CA SER A 218 -5.16 4.01 10.79
C SER A 218 -4.27 4.42 11.96
N ILE A 219 -3.25 3.59 12.21
CA ILE A 219 -2.20 3.93 13.19
C ILE A 219 -1.44 5.21 12.82
N HIS A 220 -1.38 5.56 11.52
CA HIS A 220 -0.69 6.76 11.03
C HIS A 220 -1.43 8.04 11.40
N THR A 221 -2.76 8.02 11.36
CA THR A 221 -3.59 9.12 11.89
C THR A 221 -3.37 9.29 13.38
N TYR A 222 -3.40 8.21 14.16
CA TYR A 222 -3.14 8.27 15.60
C TYR A 222 -1.73 8.80 15.93
N GLN A 223 -0.70 8.33 15.21
CA GLN A 223 0.67 8.84 15.37
C GLN A 223 0.79 10.33 15.01
N CYS A 224 0.11 10.78 13.94
CA CYS A 224 0.06 12.19 13.57
C CYS A 224 -0.61 13.04 14.65
N LEU A 225 -1.73 12.58 15.21
CA LEU A 225 -2.42 13.26 16.32
C LEU A 225 -1.50 13.36 17.54
N ARG A 226 -0.84 12.26 17.94
CA ARG A 226 0.11 12.28 19.06
C ARG A 226 1.28 13.24 18.83
N ALA A 227 1.84 13.28 17.63
CA ALA A 227 2.92 14.20 17.31
C ALA A 227 2.47 15.68 17.38
N ARG A 228 1.20 15.96 17.08
CA ARG A 228 0.59 17.30 17.20
C ARG A 228 0.23 17.68 18.64
N HIS A 229 0.14 16.71 19.54
CA HIS A 229 -0.12 16.90 20.96
C HIS A 229 1.02 16.29 21.80
N PRO A 230 2.26 16.83 21.71
CA PRO A 230 3.43 16.25 22.36
C PRO A 230 3.42 16.42 23.88
N ASP A 231 2.76 17.48 24.36
CA ASP A 231 2.70 17.84 25.77
C ASP A 231 1.37 17.38 26.39
N ILE A 232 1.41 17.05 27.67
CA ILE A 232 0.23 16.70 28.47
C ILE A 232 0.06 17.74 29.57
N GLU A 233 -1.08 18.42 29.59
CA GLU A 233 -1.43 19.31 30.70
C GLU A 233 -1.86 18.49 31.92
N GLN A 234 -0.99 18.42 32.92
CA GLN A 234 -1.23 17.62 34.11
C GLN A 234 -2.46 18.12 34.88
N GLY A 235 -3.45 17.24 35.03
CA GLY A 235 -4.69 17.54 35.77
C GLY A 235 -5.80 18.16 34.92
N ALA A 236 -5.55 18.49 33.65
CA ALA A 236 -6.59 18.87 32.73
C ALA A 236 -7.49 17.66 32.40
N ALA A 237 -8.80 17.92 32.29
CA ALA A 237 -9.78 16.94 31.87
C ALA A 237 -10.77 17.61 30.93
N ILE A 238 -11.09 16.91 29.84
CA ILE A 238 -12.28 17.21 29.03
C ILE A 238 -13.42 16.33 29.52
N VAL A 239 -14.65 16.86 29.47
CA VAL A 239 -15.86 16.09 29.73
C VAL A 239 -16.44 15.70 28.37
N LEU A 240 -16.41 14.42 28.06
CA LEU A 240 -17.02 13.87 26.85
C LEU A 240 -18.54 13.89 26.97
N ASP A 241 -19.23 13.97 25.83
CA ASP A 241 -20.64 13.65 25.81
C ASP A 241 -20.87 12.14 25.99
N ALA A 242 -22.13 11.76 26.24
CA ALA A 242 -22.48 10.38 26.49
C ALA A 242 -22.26 9.48 25.27
N SER A 243 -22.40 10.00 24.05
CA SER A 243 -22.19 9.26 22.80
C SER A 243 -20.72 8.89 22.63
N ASP A 244 -19.82 9.85 22.70
CA ASP A 244 -18.37 9.65 22.54
C ASP A 244 -17.81 8.73 23.62
N ALA A 245 -18.26 8.93 24.88
CA ALA A 245 -17.85 8.08 25.99
C ALA A 245 -18.33 6.63 25.81
N LEU A 246 -19.58 6.44 25.36
CA LEU A 246 -20.15 5.11 25.14
C LEU A 246 -19.46 4.40 23.97
N GLU A 247 -19.21 5.10 22.87
CA GLU A 247 -18.49 4.56 21.70
C GLU A 247 -17.12 4.02 22.11
N TYR A 248 -16.30 4.84 22.76
CA TYR A 248 -14.95 4.45 23.14
C TYR A 248 -14.93 3.29 24.15
N VAL A 249 -15.77 3.35 25.20
CA VAL A 249 -15.81 2.30 26.23
C VAL A 249 -16.35 0.98 25.66
N THR A 250 -17.32 1.04 24.74
CA THR A 250 -17.86 -0.15 24.06
C THR A 250 -16.79 -0.79 23.19
N ALA A 251 -16.14 -0.02 22.31
CA ALA A 251 -15.09 -0.52 21.43
C ALA A 251 -13.93 -1.17 22.21
N ARG A 252 -13.52 -0.58 23.34
CA ARG A 252 -12.51 -1.17 24.22
C ARG A 252 -12.98 -2.49 24.83
N THR A 253 -14.22 -2.54 25.31
CA THR A 253 -14.78 -3.75 25.94
C THR A 253 -14.90 -4.88 24.92
N ASP A 254 -15.42 -4.58 23.74
CA ASP A 254 -15.54 -5.54 22.64
C ASP A 254 -14.17 -6.08 22.19
N PHE A 255 -13.15 -5.22 22.14
CA PHE A 255 -11.77 -5.63 21.84
C PHE A 255 -11.24 -6.63 22.89
N GLU A 256 -11.39 -6.33 24.17
CA GLU A 256 -10.96 -7.21 25.27
C GLU A 256 -11.70 -8.57 25.23
N ASP A 257 -12.99 -8.57 24.91
CA ASP A 257 -13.79 -9.78 24.83
C ASP A 257 -13.46 -10.62 23.59
N ALA A 258 -13.20 -9.99 22.44
CA ALA A 258 -12.70 -10.67 21.25
C ALA A 258 -11.31 -11.29 21.49
N GLU A 259 -10.42 -10.60 22.21
CA GLU A 259 -9.10 -11.13 22.57
C GLU A 259 -9.23 -12.39 23.46
N LYS A 260 -10.09 -12.35 24.48
CA LYS A 260 -10.39 -13.52 25.33
C LYS A 260 -10.99 -14.67 24.52
N ALA A 261 -11.91 -14.40 23.60
CA ALA A 261 -12.53 -15.41 22.75
C ALA A 261 -11.49 -16.08 21.82
N LEU A 262 -10.61 -15.29 21.20
CA LEU A 262 -9.51 -15.80 20.38
C LEU A 262 -8.55 -16.65 21.23
N GLN A 263 -8.20 -16.22 22.44
CA GLN A 263 -7.35 -16.99 23.33
C GLN A 263 -7.99 -18.32 23.73
N ALA A 264 -9.29 -18.33 24.02
CA ALA A 264 -10.04 -19.57 24.30
C ALA A 264 -10.05 -20.51 23.08
N ALA A 265 -10.18 -19.98 21.86
CA ALA A 265 -10.09 -20.76 20.63
C ALA A 265 -8.68 -21.35 20.42
N LYS A 266 -7.62 -20.56 20.64
CA LYS A 266 -6.21 -21.02 20.60
C LYS A 266 -5.95 -22.15 21.60
N ASN A 267 -6.48 -22.05 22.81
CA ASN A 267 -6.35 -23.08 23.83
C ASN A 267 -7.01 -24.40 23.38
N ARG A 268 -8.24 -24.34 22.86
CA ARG A 268 -8.97 -25.52 22.33
C ARG A 268 -8.23 -26.16 21.16
N LEU A 269 -7.78 -25.37 20.18
CA LEU A 269 -7.06 -25.89 19.03
C LEU A 269 -5.71 -26.50 19.44
N THR A 270 -4.97 -25.85 20.33
CA THR A 270 -3.68 -26.38 20.82
C THR A 270 -3.87 -27.70 21.55
N LEU A 271 -4.94 -27.84 22.35
CA LEU A 271 -5.30 -29.10 23.00
C LEU A 271 -5.60 -30.19 21.97
N GLN A 272 -6.42 -29.90 20.95
CA GLN A 272 -6.75 -30.84 19.87
C GLN A 272 -5.51 -31.27 19.07
N MET A 273 -4.59 -30.35 18.80
CA MET A 273 -3.36 -30.64 18.07
C MET A 273 -2.40 -31.56 18.84
N GLY A 274 -2.36 -31.46 20.17
CA GLY A 274 -1.41 -32.22 20.99
C GLY A 274 0.04 -31.97 20.54
N ASN A 275 0.69 -32.99 19.99
CA ASN A 275 2.06 -32.91 19.45
C ASN A 275 2.13 -32.63 17.94
N ALA A 276 0.99 -32.53 17.25
CA ALA A 276 0.96 -32.25 15.81
C ALA A 276 1.56 -30.88 15.51
N GLN A 277 2.28 -30.81 14.38
CA GLN A 277 2.86 -29.56 13.88
C GLN A 277 1.83 -28.70 13.13
N HIS A 278 0.89 -29.32 12.41
CA HIS A 278 -0.07 -28.62 11.56
C HIS A 278 -1.51 -28.97 11.92
N ALA A 279 -2.41 -27.99 11.81
CA ALA A 279 -3.85 -28.17 11.83
C ALA A 279 -4.39 -27.83 10.44
N GLU A 280 -5.17 -28.72 9.85
CA GLU A 280 -5.64 -28.64 8.47
C GLU A 280 -7.13 -28.93 8.38
N PHE A 281 -7.80 -28.33 7.40
CA PHE A 281 -9.19 -28.59 7.02
C PHE A 281 -9.29 -28.63 5.50
N ALA A 282 -9.83 -29.71 4.92
CA ALA A 282 -9.94 -29.89 3.47
C ALA A 282 -8.64 -29.53 2.71
N SER A 283 -7.50 -30.06 3.16
CA SER A 283 -6.14 -29.78 2.64
C SER A 283 -5.67 -28.31 2.75
N THR A 284 -6.45 -27.44 3.42
CA THR A 284 -6.07 -26.07 3.72
C THR A 284 -5.46 -26.02 5.12
N ARG A 285 -4.24 -25.50 5.23
CA ARG A 285 -3.55 -25.32 6.51
C ARG A 285 -4.18 -24.16 7.28
N ILE A 286 -4.70 -24.45 8.47
CA ILE A 286 -5.39 -23.50 9.36
C ILE A 286 -4.44 -22.90 10.38
N ALA A 287 -3.55 -23.72 10.94
CA ALA A 287 -2.56 -23.27 11.91
C ALA A 287 -1.32 -24.15 11.92
N THR A 288 -0.22 -23.62 12.43
CA THR A 288 1.04 -24.34 12.63
C THR A 288 1.60 -24.08 14.03
N ARG A 289 2.06 -25.13 14.70
CA ARG A 289 2.87 -25.04 15.91
C ARG A 289 4.34 -25.07 15.51
N ARG A 290 5.09 -24.02 15.86
CA ARG A 290 6.52 -23.93 15.57
C ARG A 290 7.28 -23.28 16.72
N ALA A 291 8.57 -23.58 16.82
CA ALA A 291 9.46 -22.89 17.73
C ALA A 291 9.51 -21.39 17.37
N HIS A 292 9.56 -20.55 18.40
CA HIS A 292 9.79 -19.11 18.26
C HIS A 292 11.19 -18.75 18.79
N GLY A 293 11.67 -17.54 18.45
CA GLY A 293 13.05 -17.11 18.70
C GLY A 293 13.52 -17.12 20.17
N LYS A 294 12.61 -17.26 21.15
CA LYS A 294 12.95 -17.37 22.58
C LYS A 294 12.88 -18.81 23.13
N GLY A 295 12.92 -19.83 22.28
CA GLY A 295 13.11 -21.23 22.70
C GLY A 295 11.85 -21.99 23.15
N GLY A 296 10.65 -21.44 22.93
CA GLY A 296 9.35 -22.10 23.16
C GLY A 296 8.59 -22.41 21.87
N VAL A 297 7.54 -23.24 21.95
CA VAL A 297 6.63 -23.54 20.83
C VAL A 297 5.36 -22.71 20.94
N ALA A 298 4.95 -22.07 19.86
CA ALA A 298 3.73 -21.27 19.79
C ALA A 298 2.86 -21.68 18.59
N LEU A 299 1.55 -21.43 18.71
CA LEU A 299 0.56 -21.62 17.66
C LEU A 299 0.47 -20.35 16.79
N TYR A 300 0.58 -20.53 15.48
CA TYR A 300 0.47 -19.48 14.47
C TYR A 300 -0.70 -19.83 13.55
N ALA A 301 -1.70 -18.95 13.45
CA ALA A 301 -2.79 -19.09 12.49
C ALA A 301 -2.29 -18.82 11.06
N ALA A 302 -2.91 -19.49 10.08
CA ALA A 302 -2.76 -19.12 8.68
C ALA A 302 -3.45 -17.77 8.43
N LYS A 303 -2.78 -16.87 7.73
CA LYS A 303 -3.23 -15.46 7.59
C LYS A 303 -4.21 -15.22 6.45
N SER A 304 -4.20 -16.08 5.42
CA SER A 304 -5.03 -15.94 4.22
C SER A 304 -6.36 -16.71 4.31
N VAL A 305 -6.55 -17.53 5.34
CA VAL A 305 -7.75 -18.36 5.47
C VAL A 305 -8.88 -17.56 6.11
N THR A 306 -9.98 -17.40 5.38
CA THR A 306 -11.17 -16.69 5.85
C THR A 306 -12.25 -17.64 6.36
N PRO A 307 -13.16 -17.18 7.25
CA PRO A 307 -14.34 -17.95 7.62
C PRO A 307 -15.17 -18.39 6.40
N GLU A 308 -15.29 -17.55 5.38
CA GLU A 308 -16.02 -17.82 4.15
C GLU A 308 -15.38 -18.96 3.36
N GLN A 309 -14.05 -19.00 3.27
CA GLN A 309 -13.33 -20.10 2.64
C GLN A 309 -13.61 -21.43 3.36
N ILE A 310 -13.63 -21.43 4.70
CA ILE A 310 -13.95 -22.64 5.48
C ILE A 310 -15.39 -23.09 5.23
N ARG A 311 -16.36 -22.16 5.24
CA ARG A 311 -17.76 -22.49 4.94
C ARG A 311 -17.94 -23.06 3.54
N PHE A 312 -17.22 -22.52 2.55
CA PHE A 312 -17.25 -23.02 1.18
C PHE A 312 -16.70 -24.46 1.09
N LEU A 313 -15.52 -24.71 1.66
CA LEU A 313 -14.88 -26.04 1.66
C LEU A 313 -15.69 -27.08 2.44
N ASP A 314 -16.36 -26.69 3.53
CA ASP A 314 -17.24 -27.59 4.28
C ASP A 314 -18.46 -28.02 3.43
N GLY A 315 -19.00 -27.10 2.63
CA GLY A 315 -20.09 -27.38 1.69
C GLY A 315 -19.70 -28.37 0.58
N GLU A 316 -18.47 -28.29 0.05
CA GLU A 316 -17.95 -29.26 -0.94
C GLU A 316 -17.61 -30.63 -0.32
N THR A 317 -17.28 -30.66 0.98
CA THR A 317 -16.92 -31.93 1.67
C THR A 317 -18.17 -32.75 2.03
N GLN A 318 -19.36 -32.12 2.04
CA GLN A 318 -20.64 -32.77 2.34
C GLN A 318 -21.38 -33.30 1.11
N SER A 319 -20.88 -33.06 -0.10
CA SER A 319 -21.41 -33.55 -1.39
C SER A 319 -20.63 -34.73 -1.95
#